data_AF-A0A928SY76-F1
#
_entry.id   AF-A0A928SY76-F1
#
_cell.length_a   1.000
_cell.length_b   1.000
_cell.length_c   1.000
_cell.angle_alpha   90.00
_cell.angle_beta   90.00
_cell.angle_gamma   90.00
#
_symmetry.space_group_name_H-M   'P 1'
#
loop_
_entity.id
_entity.type
_entity.pdbx_description
1 polymer ?
#
loop_
_entity_poly.entity_id
_entity_poly.type
_entity_poly.pdbx_seq_one_letter_code
_entity_poly.pdbx_strand_id
1 'polypeptide(L)'
;MRASWLLVSALALSSCSSDDGVTPSGGGGGSGGAGGTSGSGGVAGTESCEAKFTWLQKDAYKDTAGRSSDLWPPHTTTTLEVACNGQVVKSTFRENHGTKPEDKDATGAVFLVPVGSMQATATFGELEALVSAYEACECGTKFLSMDALGDAAVQKLVAEIKAYVLAHLTCTGSVDAAGLVQKLETGDIAGVLAVLPNCTWASGFDWSLGFDDALGKIVAAAQETLADYHVCNNDAELQATLFDGFRKSGTVTACDGAGSLCHGPKWFYAPKP
;
A
#
# COMPACT_ATOMS: atom_id res chain seq x y z
N MET A 1 23.38 -15.31 33.49
CA MET A 1 22.78 -16.49 32.82
C MET A 1 21.63 -15.95 31.99
N ARG A 2 21.86 -15.52 30.74
CA ARG A 2 21.68 -16.26 29.48
C ARG A 2 20.36 -17.05 29.37
N ALA A 3 19.56 -16.58 28.41
CA ALA A 3 18.57 -17.27 27.56
C ALA A 3 17.27 -17.79 28.18
N SER A 4 16.16 -17.18 27.74
CA SER A 4 14.97 -17.90 27.26
C SER A 4 14.33 -17.07 26.14
N TRP A 5 14.82 -17.30 24.92
CA TRP A 5 14.09 -17.08 23.68
C TRP A 5 13.22 -18.32 23.45
N LEU A 6 11.90 -18.16 23.30
CA LEU A 6 11.01 -19.07 22.56
C LEU A 6 9.56 -18.60 22.74
N LEU A 7 9.01 -18.00 21.69
CA LEU A 7 7.69 -18.36 21.18
C LEU A 7 7.60 -17.88 19.73
N VAL A 8 8.06 -18.80 18.87
CA VAL A 8 7.72 -18.85 17.45
C VAL A 8 6.22 -19.13 17.39
N SER A 9 5.43 -18.13 17.02
CA SER A 9 4.10 -18.35 16.44
C SER A 9 4.23 -18.16 14.94
N ALA A 10 4.10 -19.28 14.24
CA ALA A 10 4.06 -19.35 12.79
C ALA A 10 2.85 -18.55 12.26
N LEU A 11 3.10 -17.31 11.84
CA LEU A 11 2.30 -16.66 10.81
C LEU A 11 2.95 -17.03 9.48
N ALA A 12 2.16 -17.60 8.57
CA ALA A 12 2.61 -17.98 7.25
C ALA A 12 3.11 -16.73 6.52
N LEU A 13 4.44 -16.57 6.49
CA LEU A 13 5.13 -15.62 5.63
C LEU A 13 4.89 -16.04 4.19
N SER A 14 3.94 -15.39 3.52
CA SER A 14 3.89 -15.38 2.07
C SER A 14 5.12 -14.59 1.60
N SER A 15 6.16 -15.32 1.23
CA SER A 15 7.39 -14.79 0.66
C SER A 15 7.09 -13.99 -0.60
N CYS A 16 7.39 -12.70 -0.61
CA CYS A 16 7.55 -11.93 -1.84
C CYS A 16 8.83 -12.42 -2.55
N SER A 17 8.73 -13.53 -3.29
CA SER A 17 9.68 -13.80 -4.36
C SER A 17 9.21 -13.05 -5.59
N SER A 18 9.97 -12.03 -5.99
CA SER A 18 10.02 -11.59 -7.37
C SER A 18 10.71 -12.70 -8.17
N ASP A 19 9.96 -13.42 -9.00
CA ASP A 19 10.53 -14.34 -10.00
C ASP A 19 11.24 -13.51 -11.07
N ASP A 20 12.56 -13.38 -10.95
CA ASP A 20 13.44 -12.98 -12.04
C ASP A 20 13.71 -14.20 -12.93
N GLY A 21 13.20 -14.20 -14.15
CA GLY A 21 13.74 -15.06 -15.21
C GLY A 21 12.81 -15.48 -16.32
N VAL A 22 12.54 -14.58 -17.27
CA VAL A 22 12.22 -15.00 -18.65
C VAL A 22 13.14 -14.26 -19.63
N THR A 23 14.23 -14.90 -20.02
CA THR A 23 14.97 -14.57 -21.23
C THR A 23 14.11 -14.84 -22.48
N PRO A 24 14.16 -13.98 -23.50
CA PRO A 24 13.47 -14.22 -24.77
C PRO A 24 14.33 -15.15 -25.63
N SER A 25 13.69 -16.10 -26.31
CA SER A 25 14.27 -16.75 -27.49
C SER A 25 13.16 -16.91 -28.51
N GLY A 26 13.38 -16.26 -29.66
CA GLY A 26 12.44 -16.18 -30.76
C GLY A 26 12.49 -17.36 -31.71
N GLY A 27 11.59 -17.32 -32.68
CA GLY A 27 11.83 -17.87 -34.01
C GLY A 27 10.73 -18.79 -34.56
N GLY A 28 10.09 -18.32 -35.64
CA GLY A 28 9.34 -19.14 -36.62
C GLY A 28 7.83 -19.08 -36.42
N GLY A 29 6.99 -18.58 -37.34
CA GLY A 29 7.09 -18.63 -38.80
C GLY A 29 5.94 -19.51 -39.31
N GLY A 30 4.83 -18.91 -39.73
CA GLY A 30 3.64 -19.65 -40.19
C GLY A 30 2.62 -18.73 -40.85
N SER A 31 2.66 -18.71 -42.18
CA SER A 31 1.82 -17.96 -43.11
C SER A 31 0.43 -18.58 -43.33
N GLY A 32 -0.56 -17.73 -43.61
CA GLY A 32 -1.61 -18.03 -44.59
C GLY A 32 -3.04 -18.04 -44.06
N GLY A 33 -3.92 -17.22 -44.66
CA GLY A 33 -5.37 -17.35 -44.48
C GLY A 33 -6.15 -16.08 -44.75
N ALA A 34 -6.25 -15.68 -46.03
CA ALA A 34 -7.26 -14.72 -46.47
C ALA A 34 -8.66 -15.35 -46.39
N GLY A 35 -9.64 -14.60 -45.90
CA GLY A 35 -11.04 -15.01 -45.87
C GLY A 35 -11.91 -13.87 -45.35
N GLY A 36 -12.40 -13.04 -46.26
CA GLY A 36 -13.25 -11.90 -45.91
C GLY A 36 -14.67 -12.32 -45.56
N THR A 37 -15.35 -11.50 -44.77
CA THR A 37 -16.80 -11.32 -44.90
C THR A 37 -17.17 -9.92 -44.41
N SER A 38 -17.69 -9.11 -45.33
CA SER A 38 -18.38 -7.86 -45.05
C SER A 38 -19.59 -8.11 -44.15
N GLY A 39 -19.78 -7.28 -43.13
CA GLY A 39 -20.97 -7.41 -42.28
C GLY A 39 -21.05 -6.35 -41.20
N SER A 40 -21.86 -5.33 -41.49
CA SER A 40 -22.48 -4.40 -40.54
C SER A 40 -21.58 -3.33 -39.93
N GLY A 41 -21.65 -2.15 -40.55
CA GLY A 41 -21.41 -0.90 -39.85
C GLY A 41 -22.42 -0.75 -38.73
N GLY A 42 -22.03 -1.21 -37.55
CA GLY A 42 -22.63 -0.78 -36.30
C GLY A 42 -22.33 0.70 -36.15
N VAL A 43 -23.40 1.50 -36.05
CA VAL A 43 -23.30 2.88 -35.60
C VAL A 43 -22.47 2.86 -34.31
N ALA A 44 -21.31 3.51 -34.34
CA ALA A 44 -20.48 3.72 -33.17
C ALA A 44 -21.25 4.60 -32.19
N GLY A 45 -22.17 3.99 -31.44
CA GLY A 45 -22.53 4.49 -30.13
C GLY A 45 -21.21 4.47 -29.36
N THR A 46 -20.67 5.64 -29.08
CA THR A 46 -19.57 5.80 -28.14
C THR A 46 -20.07 5.26 -26.80
N GLU A 47 -19.88 3.97 -26.56
CA GLU A 47 -20.19 3.35 -25.28
C GLU A 47 -19.33 4.04 -24.24
N SER A 48 -19.99 4.93 -23.50
CA SER A 48 -19.39 5.67 -22.42
C SER A 48 -19.26 4.71 -21.26
N CYS A 49 -18.02 4.38 -20.92
CA CYS A 49 -17.70 3.53 -19.79
C CYS A 49 -17.26 4.40 -18.60
N GLU A 50 -17.40 3.88 -17.39
CA GLU A 50 -16.96 4.51 -16.16
C GLU A 50 -15.83 3.69 -15.55
N ALA A 51 -14.77 4.36 -15.10
CA ALA A 51 -13.77 3.79 -14.24
C ALA A 51 -13.95 4.33 -12.81
N LYS A 52 -13.88 3.44 -11.83
CA LYS A 52 -13.93 3.74 -10.40
C LYS A 52 -12.64 3.30 -9.73
N PHE A 53 -11.87 4.27 -9.27
CA PHE A 53 -10.71 4.05 -8.41
C PHE A 53 -11.15 4.08 -6.95
N THR A 54 -10.80 3.07 -6.16
CA THR A 54 -11.18 3.00 -4.74
C THR A 54 -9.95 2.82 -3.87
N TRP A 55 -9.88 3.58 -2.78
CA TRP A 55 -8.91 3.31 -1.71
C TRP A 55 -9.56 2.42 -0.67
N LEU A 56 -8.88 1.32 -0.35
CA LEU A 56 -9.26 0.41 0.72
C LEU A 56 -8.19 0.48 1.80
N GLN A 57 -8.60 0.65 3.06
CA GLN A 57 -7.65 0.75 4.16
C GLN A 57 -7.99 -0.15 5.33
N LYS A 58 -6.94 -0.57 6.02
CA LYS A 58 -6.96 -1.10 7.39
C LYS A 58 -5.81 -0.49 8.20
N ASP A 59 -5.83 -0.65 9.52
CA ASP A 59 -4.66 -0.29 10.33
C ASP A 59 -3.49 -1.22 9.98
N ALA A 60 -2.29 -0.67 9.75
CA ALA A 60 -1.11 -1.47 9.45
C ALA A 60 -0.81 -2.46 10.57
N TYR A 61 -0.40 -3.69 10.22
CA TYR A 61 -0.05 -4.78 11.16
C TYR A 61 -1.19 -5.24 12.09
N LYS A 62 -2.43 -4.82 11.85
CA LYS A 62 -3.60 -5.27 12.61
C LYS A 62 -4.33 -6.41 11.90
N ASP A 63 -4.75 -7.38 12.68
CA ASP A 63 -5.53 -8.55 12.24
C ASP A 63 -7.05 -8.37 12.40
N THR A 64 -7.56 -7.14 12.22
CA THR A 64 -9.00 -6.88 12.14
C THR A 64 -9.34 -5.93 11.01
N ALA A 65 -10.61 -5.92 10.59
CA ALA A 65 -11.14 -4.99 9.59
C ALA A 65 -10.94 -3.50 9.92
N GLY A 66 -10.65 -2.73 8.86
CA GLY A 66 -10.78 -1.28 8.81
C GLY A 66 -9.77 -0.48 9.64
N ARG A 67 -10.00 0.83 9.65
CA ARG A 67 -9.25 1.81 10.46
C ARG A 67 -9.90 1.97 11.82
N SER A 68 -9.07 2.03 12.87
CA SER A 68 -9.52 2.35 14.23
C SER A 68 -8.85 3.59 14.82
N SER A 69 -7.78 4.08 14.18
CA SER A 69 -7.13 5.33 14.59
C SER A 69 -6.43 6.01 13.41
N ASP A 70 -6.63 7.32 13.27
CA ASP A 70 -5.87 8.16 12.34
C ASP A 70 -4.44 8.42 12.83
N LEU A 71 -4.16 8.14 14.11
CA LEU A 71 -2.82 8.29 14.70
C LEU A 71 -1.90 7.13 14.35
N TRP A 72 -2.41 6.03 13.78
CA TRP A 72 -1.61 4.88 13.36
C TRP A 72 -1.48 4.84 11.84
N PRO A 73 -0.37 4.36 11.26
CA PRO A 73 -0.22 4.21 9.82
C PRO A 73 -1.34 3.34 9.19
N PRO A 74 -1.96 3.78 8.07
CA PRO A 74 -2.74 2.88 7.24
C PRO A 74 -1.86 1.85 6.56
N HIS A 75 -2.50 0.73 6.31
CA HIS A 75 -2.22 -0.09 5.16
C HIS A 75 -3.23 0.26 4.05
N THR A 76 -2.76 0.76 2.90
CA THR A 76 -3.64 1.18 1.78
C THR A 76 -3.47 0.30 0.55
N THR A 77 -4.54 -0.37 0.15
CA THR A 77 -4.67 -1.07 -1.13
C THR A 77 -5.57 -0.23 -2.03
N THR A 78 -5.30 -0.20 -3.32
CA THR A 78 -6.17 0.47 -4.29
C THR A 78 -6.82 -0.55 -5.20
N THR A 79 -7.99 -0.22 -5.72
CA THR A 79 -8.66 -0.99 -6.77
C THR A 79 -9.07 -0.08 -7.91
N LEU A 80 -9.12 -0.63 -9.12
CA LEU A 80 -9.62 0.03 -10.30
C LEU A 80 -10.64 -0.88 -11.00
N GLU A 81 -11.88 -0.43 -11.03
CA GLU A 81 -13.00 -1.12 -11.67
C GLU A 81 -13.45 -0.33 -12.90
N VAL A 82 -13.71 -1.01 -14.02
CA VAL A 82 -14.27 -0.43 -15.25
C VAL A 82 -15.62 -1.06 -15.51
N ALA A 83 -16.65 -0.23 -15.66
CA ALA A 83 -18.00 -0.63 -16.00
C ALA A 83 -18.47 0.04 -17.30
N CYS A 84 -19.07 -0.75 -18.18
CA CYS A 84 -19.72 -0.28 -19.41
C CYS A 84 -21.18 -0.72 -19.37
N ASN A 85 -22.12 0.18 -19.70
CA ASN A 85 -23.56 -0.11 -19.65
C ASN A 85 -24.03 -0.68 -18.29
N GLY A 86 -23.42 -0.22 -17.19
CA GLY A 86 -23.74 -0.67 -15.83
C GLY A 86 -23.22 -2.06 -15.46
N GLN A 87 -22.40 -2.70 -16.31
CA GLN A 87 -21.77 -3.98 -16.02
C GLN A 87 -20.27 -3.80 -15.86
N VAL A 88 -19.70 -4.37 -14.79
CA VAL A 88 -18.26 -4.42 -14.59
C VAL A 88 -17.65 -5.33 -15.65
N VAL A 89 -16.81 -4.76 -16.50
CA VAL A 89 -16.12 -5.46 -17.60
C VAL A 89 -14.64 -5.71 -17.31
N LYS A 90 -14.05 -4.95 -16.38
CA LYS A 90 -12.67 -5.14 -15.91
C LYS A 90 -12.56 -4.72 -14.45
N SER A 91 -11.79 -5.44 -13.66
CA SER A 91 -11.46 -5.07 -12.28
C SER A 91 -10.06 -5.56 -11.97
N THR A 92 -9.27 -4.72 -11.33
CA THR A 92 -7.88 -5.01 -10.95
C THR A 92 -7.56 -4.30 -9.64
N PHE A 93 -6.49 -4.71 -8.98
CA PHE A 93 -6.03 -4.13 -7.72
C PHE A 93 -4.52 -4.18 -7.62
N ARG A 94 -3.97 -3.28 -6.81
CA ARG A 94 -2.55 -3.27 -6.46
C ARG A 94 -2.43 -3.61 -5.00
N GLU A 95 -2.03 -4.85 -4.76
CA GLU A 95 -1.75 -5.37 -3.44
C GLU A 95 -0.66 -4.53 -2.78
N ASN A 96 -0.88 -4.23 -1.51
CA ASN A 96 0.12 -3.69 -0.63
C ASN A 96 0.29 -4.75 0.47
N HIS A 97 1.52 -5.04 0.88
CA HIS A 97 1.85 -5.85 2.07
C HIS A 97 1.05 -7.16 2.25
N GLY A 98 0.76 -7.86 1.14
CA GLY A 98 0.16 -9.19 1.19
C GLY A 98 -1.32 -9.27 1.58
N THR A 99 -2.06 -8.13 1.67
CA THR A 99 -3.51 -8.15 1.96
C THR A 99 -4.33 -7.79 0.72
N LYS A 100 -5.19 -8.71 0.30
CA LYS A 100 -6.08 -8.58 -0.87
C LYS A 100 -7.46 -8.03 -0.50
N PRO A 101 -8.17 -7.36 -1.44
CA PRO A 101 -9.48 -6.75 -1.18
C PRO A 101 -10.51 -7.68 -0.53
N GLU A 102 -10.48 -8.96 -0.85
CA GLU A 102 -11.42 -9.97 -0.38
C GLU A 102 -10.99 -10.70 0.90
N ASP A 103 -9.77 -10.47 1.38
CA ASP A 103 -9.25 -11.14 2.57
C ASP A 103 -10.08 -10.79 3.81
N LYS A 104 -10.30 -11.79 4.66
CA LYS A 104 -11.16 -11.67 5.84
C LYS A 104 -10.41 -11.97 7.13
N ASP A 105 -10.79 -11.27 8.19
CA ASP A 105 -10.34 -11.56 9.54
C ASP A 105 -11.02 -12.82 10.12
N ALA A 106 -10.61 -13.20 11.33
CA ALA A 106 -11.12 -14.38 12.03
C ALA A 106 -12.62 -14.33 12.33
N THR A 107 -13.26 -13.16 12.26
CA THR A 107 -14.71 -12.98 12.44
C THR A 107 -15.48 -13.08 11.12
N GLY A 108 -14.79 -13.16 9.99
CA GLY A 108 -15.36 -13.17 8.65
C GLY A 108 -15.59 -11.78 8.06
N ALA A 109 -15.14 -10.72 8.72
CA ALA A 109 -15.20 -9.36 8.21
C ALA A 109 -14.05 -9.11 7.22
N VAL A 110 -14.31 -8.38 6.13
CA VAL A 110 -13.29 -8.03 5.15
C VAL A 110 -12.28 -7.06 5.78
N PHE A 111 -10.99 -7.35 5.64
CA PHE A 111 -9.91 -6.54 6.21
C PHE A 111 -9.93 -5.11 5.69
N LEU A 112 -9.93 -4.98 4.37
CA LEU A 112 -9.74 -3.72 3.67
C LEU A 112 -11.10 -3.04 3.45
N VAL A 113 -11.32 -1.93 4.16
CA VAL A 113 -12.59 -1.18 4.11
C VAL A 113 -12.44 0.02 3.17
N PRO A 114 -13.41 0.28 2.27
CA PRO A 114 -13.38 1.47 1.43
C PRO A 114 -13.40 2.74 2.26
N VAL A 115 -12.45 3.64 2.00
CA VAL A 115 -12.34 4.95 2.67
C VAL A 115 -12.53 6.13 1.73
N GLY A 116 -12.60 5.87 0.42
CA GLY A 116 -12.85 6.88 -0.60
C GLY A 116 -12.83 6.30 -2.00
N SER A 117 -13.27 7.08 -2.98
CA SER A 117 -13.18 6.71 -4.39
C SER A 117 -13.16 7.93 -5.32
N MET A 118 -12.58 7.77 -6.49
CA MET A 118 -12.68 8.69 -7.62
C MET A 118 -13.33 7.99 -8.82
N GLN A 119 -13.96 8.77 -9.68
CA GLN A 119 -14.57 8.27 -10.91
C GLN A 119 -14.11 9.08 -12.13
N ALA A 120 -14.04 8.42 -13.28
CA ALA A 120 -13.77 9.04 -14.57
C ALA A 120 -14.60 8.33 -15.64
N THR A 121 -15.06 9.08 -16.64
CA THR A 121 -15.84 8.55 -17.75
C THR A 121 -15.06 8.73 -19.05
N ALA A 122 -14.94 7.67 -19.85
CA ALA A 122 -14.22 7.70 -21.12
C ALA A 122 -14.69 6.54 -22.03
N THR A 123 -14.09 6.43 -23.21
CA THR A 123 -14.31 5.25 -24.06
C THR A 123 -13.68 4.02 -23.42
N PHE A 124 -14.18 2.82 -23.76
CA PHE A 124 -13.59 1.57 -23.26
C PHE A 124 -12.08 1.47 -23.56
N GLY A 125 -11.64 1.86 -24.76
CA GLY A 125 -10.22 1.80 -25.13
C GLY A 125 -9.33 2.71 -24.28
N GLU A 126 -9.81 3.90 -23.91
CA GLU A 126 -9.09 4.80 -23.01
C GLU A 126 -9.02 4.23 -21.58
N LEU A 127 -10.11 3.64 -21.09
CA LEU A 127 -10.12 3.00 -19.77
C LEU A 127 -9.29 1.71 -19.73
N GLU A 128 -9.20 0.96 -20.83
CA GLU A 128 -8.31 -0.19 -20.95
C GLU A 128 -6.84 0.22 -20.88
N ALA A 129 -6.47 1.33 -21.53
CA ALA A 129 -5.15 1.92 -21.41
C ALA A 129 -4.86 2.40 -19.97
N LEU A 130 -5.85 3.00 -19.30
CA LEU A 130 -5.73 3.39 -17.89
C LEU A 130 -5.50 2.18 -16.98
N VAL A 131 -6.25 1.09 -17.17
CA VAL A 131 -6.07 -0.15 -16.42
C VAL A 131 -4.68 -0.72 -16.62
N SER A 132 -4.19 -0.75 -17.86
CA SER A 132 -2.84 -1.24 -18.17
C SER A 132 -1.76 -0.39 -17.50
N ALA A 133 -1.91 0.94 -17.52
CA ALA A 133 -1.00 1.85 -16.83
C ALA A 133 -1.05 1.68 -15.30
N TYR A 134 -2.22 1.45 -14.74
CA TYR A 134 -2.42 1.18 -13.32
C TYR A 134 -1.77 -0.14 -12.88
N GLU A 135 -1.91 -1.19 -13.68
CA GLU A 135 -1.26 -2.50 -13.42
C GLU A 135 0.26 -2.39 -13.44
N ALA A 136 0.83 -1.51 -14.26
CA ALA A 136 2.26 -1.21 -14.28
C ALA A 136 2.70 -0.12 -13.26
N CYS A 137 1.78 0.46 -12.50
CA CYS A 137 2.05 1.62 -11.66
C CYS A 137 2.61 1.25 -10.28
N GLU A 138 3.93 1.23 -10.17
CA GLU A 138 4.66 0.97 -8.93
C GLU A 138 5.92 1.79 -8.79
N CYS A 139 6.36 1.98 -7.55
CA CYS A 139 7.65 2.56 -7.25
C CYS A 139 8.78 1.58 -7.55
N GLY A 140 9.76 2.03 -8.32
CA GLY A 140 10.92 1.24 -8.73
C GLY A 140 12.05 1.19 -7.68
N THR A 141 11.85 1.81 -6.51
CA THR A 141 12.79 1.78 -5.39
C THR A 141 12.59 0.53 -4.53
N LYS A 142 13.51 0.25 -3.60
CA LYS A 142 13.40 -0.92 -2.73
C LYS A 142 12.26 -0.74 -1.72
N PHE A 143 11.32 -1.68 -1.70
CA PHE A 143 10.29 -1.70 -0.66
C PHE A 143 10.91 -2.10 0.68
N LEU A 144 10.71 -1.27 1.71
CA LEU A 144 11.08 -1.63 3.07
C LEU A 144 9.85 -2.17 3.82
N SER A 145 9.69 -3.50 3.81
CA SER A 145 8.69 -4.18 4.64
C SER A 145 9.13 -4.21 6.11
N MET A 146 8.15 -4.07 7.03
CA MET A 146 8.37 -4.32 8.46
C MET A 146 8.13 -5.78 8.84
N ASP A 147 7.74 -6.67 7.92
CA ASP A 147 7.46 -8.10 8.21
C ASP A 147 8.67 -8.88 8.72
N ALA A 148 9.88 -8.34 8.54
CA ALA A 148 11.10 -8.91 9.07
C ALA A 148 11.38 -8.45 10.51
N LEU A 149 10.41 -8.49 11.43
CA LEU A 149 10.59 -8.14 12.86
C LEU A 149 11.70 -8.95 13.57
N GLY A 150 12.15 -10.06 12.98
CA GLY A 150 13.31 -10.84 13.42
C GLY A 150 14.67 -10.35 12.87
N ASP A 151 14.68 -9.40 11.95
CA ASP A 151 15.87 -8.76 11.38
C ASP A 151 16.41 -7.71 12.35
N ALA A 152 17.73 -7.64 12.48
CA ALA A 152 18.41 -6.64 13.28
C ALA A 152 18.03 -5.21 12.85
N ALA A 153 17.67 -4.99 11.59
CA ALA A 153 17.18 -3.70 11.10
C ALA A 153 15.84 -3.31 11.76
N VAL A 154 14.88 -4.22 11.86
CA VAL A 154 13.57 -3.93 12.45
C VAL A 154 13.67 -3.82 13.97
N GLN A 155 14.54 -4.58 14.63
CA GLN A 155 14.81 -4.39 16.06
C GLN A 155 15.39 -3.01 16.36
N LYS A 156 16.29 -2.52 15.50
CA LYS A 156 16.79 -1.14 15.58
C LYS A 156 15.68 -0.12 15.35
N LEU A 157 14.80 -0.36 14.37
CA LEU A 157 13.63 0.50 14.12
C LEU A 157 12.75 0.62 15.36
N VAL A 158 12.38 -0.51 15.97
CA VAL A 158 11.57 -0.53 17.18
C VAL A 158 12.29 0.17 18.35
N ALA A 159 13.60 -0.02 18.49
CA ALA A 159 14.38 0.63 19.54
C ALA A 159 14.43 2.16 19.38
N GLU A 160 14.60 2.67 18.16
CA GLU A 160 14.59 4.11 17.87
C GLU A 160 13.20 4.71 18.08
N ILE A 161 12.15 4.04 17.58
CA ILE A 161 10.75 4.44 17.80
C ILE A 161 10.44 4.48 19.30
N LYS A 162 10.90 3.48 20.07
CA LYS A 162 10.75 3.45 21.52
C LYS A 162 11.35 4.67 22.18
N ALA A 163 12.60 4.99 21.85
CA ALA A 163 13.27 6.15 22.43
C ALA A 163 12.50 7.44 22.14
N TYR A 164 12.01 7.58 20.91
CA TYR A 164 11.20 8.72 20.47
C TYR A 164 9.86 8.81 21.22
N VAL A 165 9.13 7.70 21.32
CA VAL A 165 7.84 7.63 22.05
C VAL A 165 8.02 8.01 23.51
N LEU A 166 9.03 7.46 24.20
CA LEU A 166 9.27 7.78 25.62
C LEU A 166 9.67 9.24 25.84
N ALA A 167 10.29 9.88 24.86
CA ALA A 167 10.71 11.27 24.94
C ALA A 167 9.57 12.27 24.66
N HIS A 168 8.60 11.89 23.82
CA HIS A 168 7.68 12.85 23.21
C HIS A 168 6.19 12.50 23.38
N LEU A 169 5.84 11.31 23.83
CA LEU A 169 4.45 10.90 24.03
C LEU A 169 4.11 10.84 25.52
N THR A 170 3.02 11.51 25.90
CA THR A 170 2.43 11.37 27.23
C THR A 170 1.10 10.66 27.12
N CYS A 171 0.89 9.58 27.86
CA CYS A 171 -0.37 8.86 27.91
C CYS A 171 -1.01 9.01 29.30
N THR A 172 -2.34 9.10 29.30
CA THR A 172 -3.17 9.15 30.51
C THR A 172 -3.95 7.85 30.66
N GLY A 173 -4.31 7.48 31.90
CA GLY A 173 -5.06 6.25 32.18
C GLY A 173 -4.19 5.13 32.77
N SER A 174 -4.61 3.88 32.60
CA SER A 174 -3.97 2.70 33.21
C SER A 174 -2.70 2.23 32.49
N VAL A 175 -2.47 2.70 31.26
CA VAL A 175 -1.28 2.41 30.46
C VAL A 175 -0.58 3.72 30.14
N ASP A 176 0.63 3.89 30.65
CA ASP A 176 1.49 5.02 30.35
C ASP A 176 2.30 4.79 29.05
N ALA A 177 3.15 5.74 28.67
CA ALA A 177 3.97 5.62 27.47
C ALA A 177 4.92 4.40 27.50
N ALA A 178 5.39 3.99 28.69
CA ALA A 178 6.22 2.80 28.83
C ALA A 178 5.42 1.52 28.57
N GLY A 179 4.18 1.45 29.06
CA GLY A 179 3.26 0.35 28.75
C GLY A 179 2.87 0.30 27.27
N LEU A 180 2.74 1.44 26.58
CA LEU A 180 2.53 1.47 25.13
C LEU A 180 3.75 0.93 24.37
N VAL A 181 4.95 1.33 24.76
CA VAL A 181 6.21 0.80 24.21
C VAL A 181 6.32 -0.70 24.40
N GLN A 182 5.98 -1.22 25.58
CA GLN A 182 6.00 -2.67 25.82
C GLN A 182 5.10 -3.42 24.84
N LYS A 183 3.93 -2.87 24.53
CA LYS A 183 3.00 -3.46 23.55
C LYS A 183 3.59 -3.47 22.13
N LEU A 184 4.26 -2.38 21.72
CA LEU A 184 4.99 -2.34 20.45
C LEU A 184 6.08 -3.41 20.39
N GLU A 185 6.87 -3.57 21.46
CA GLU A 185 7.94 -4.57 21.54
C GLU A 185 7.42 -6.01 21.45
N THR A 186 6.19 -6.27 21.94
CA THR A 186 5.56 -7.60 21.86
C THR A 186 4.70 -7.79 20.61
N GLY A 187 4.62 -6.80 19.71
CA GLY A 187 3.73 -6.85 18.54
C GLY A 187 2.24 -6.82 18.89
N ASP A 188 1.86 -6.34 20.07
CA ASP A 188 0.46 -6.18 20.50
C ASP A 188 -0.15 -4.92 19.88
N ILE A 189 -0.31 -4.92 18.56
CA ILE A 189 -0.82 -3.77 17.79
C ILE A 189 -2.25 -3.42 18.22
N ALA A 190 -3.09 -4.42 18.51
CA ALA A 190 -4.44 -4.19 19.02
C ALA A 190 -4.41 -3.44 20.37
N GLY A 191 -3.51 -3.82 21.27
CA GLY A 191 -3.29 -3.12 22.52
C GLY A 191 -2.74 -1.70 22.34
N VAL A 192 -1.82 -1.48 21.40
CA VAL A 192 -1.31 -0.13 21.07
C VAL A 192 -2.47 0.77 20.64
N LEU A 193 -3.27 0.31 19.67
CA LEU A 193 -4.41 1.05 19.13
C LEU A 193 -5.48 1.36 20.19
N ALA A 194 -5.66 0.48 21.18
CA ALA A 194 -6.58 0.72 22.30
C ALA A 194 -6.09 1.81 23.27
N VAL A 195 -4.78 2.03 23.36
CA VAL A 195 -4.16 3.01 24.28
C VAL A 195 -3.98 4.38 23.62
N LEU A 196 -3.65 4.40 22.32
CA LEU A 196 -3.36 5.63 21.55
C LEU A 196 -4.36 6.78 21.76
N PRO A 197 -5.68 6.57 21.84
CA PRO A 197 -6.63 7.66 22.07
C PRO A 197 -6.43 8.42 23.39
N ASN A 198 -5.76 7.80 24.38
CA ASN A 198 -5.46 8.43 25.66
C ASN A 198 -4.07 9.11 25.71
N CYS A 199 -3.38 9.13 24.58
CA CYS A 199 -2.04 9.69 24.44
C CYS A 199 -2.06 11.02 23.72
N THR A 200 -1.07 11.85 24.01
CA THR A 200 -0.86 13.16 23.37
C THR A 200 0.62 13.36 23.13
N TRP A 201 0.96 13.73 21.90
CA TRP A 201 2.32 14.11 21.54
C TRP A 201 2.66 15.50 22.06
N ALA A 202 3.92 15.68 22.44
CA ALA A 202 4.48 17.00 22.64
C ALA A 202 4.33 17.85 21.37
N SER A 203 4.25 19.18 21.53
CA SER A 203 4.08 20.09 20.40
C SER A 203 5.20 19.93 19.37
N GLY A 204 4.82 19.75 18.10
CA GLY A 204 5.75 19.53 16.99
C GLY A 204 6.21 18.09 16.80
N PHE A 205 5.68 17.14 17.56
CA PHE A 205 5.98 15.71 17.43
C PHE A 205 4.73 14.93 17.01
N ASP A 206 4.95 13.87 16.25
CA ASP A 206 3.95 12.86 15.92
C ASP A 206 4.63 11.53 15.57
N TRP A 207 3.81 10.53 15.21
CA TRP A 207 4.31 9.23 14.76
C TRP A 207 5.10 9.33 13.45
N SER A 208 4.69 10.16 12.51
CA SER A 208 5.36 10.27 11.20
C SER A 208 6.81 10.68 11.39
N LEU A 209 7.04 11.73 12.18
CA LEU A 209 8.39 12.20 12.52
C LEU A 209 9.20 11.13 13.25
N GLY A 210 8.56 10.38 14.15
CA GLY A 210 9.22 9.28 14.87
C GLY A 210 9.64 8.14 13.95
N PHE A 211 8.78 7.74 13.02
CA PHE A 211 9.11 6.72 12.02
C PHE A 211 10.17 7.21 11.03
N ASP A 212 10.11 8.46 10.59
CA ASP A 212 11.06 9.05 9.65
C ASP A 212 12.46 9.18 10.26
N ASP A 213 12.57 9.65 11.51
CA ASP A 213 13.83 9.73 12.24
C ASP A 213 14.44 8.34 12.47
N ALA A 214 13.62 7.39 12.93
CA ALA A 214 14.05 6.02 13.17
C ALA A 214 14.54 5.36 11.88
N LEU A 215 13.83 5.52 10.77
CA LEU A 215 14.25 4.99 9.49
C LEU A 215 15.53 5.65 8.97
N GLY A 216 15.63 6.98 9.07
CA GLY A 216 16.82 7.73 8.68
C GLY A 216 18.08 7.24 9.38
N LYS A 217 17.98 6.91 10.67
CA LYS A 217 19.10 6.34 11.45
C LYS A 217 19.51 4.94 10.99
N ILE A 218 18.55 4.08 10.64
CA ILE A 218 18.85 2.73 10.12
C ILE A 218 19.56 2.81 8.78
N VAL A 219 19.03 3.63 7.87
CA VAL A 219 19.58 3.84 6.54
C VAL A 219 20.99 4.44 6.61
N ALA A 220 21.21 5.42 7.50
CA ALA A 220 22.53 5.95 7.77
C ALA A 220 23.50 4.88 8.32
N ALA A 221 23.04 4.02 9.23
CA ALA A 221 23.84 2.91 9.76
C ALA A 221 24.16 1.84 8.70
N ALA A 222 23.30 1.68 7.70
CA ALA A 222 23.51 0.80 6.55
C ALA A 222 24.33 1.44 5.41
N GLN A 223 24.70 2.72 5.54
CA GLN A 223 25.37 3.52 4.49
C GLN A 223 24.57 3.63 3.18
N GLU A 224 23.25 3.63 3.28
CA GLU A 224 22.32 3.80 2.16
C GLU A 224 21.64 5.18 2.24
N THR A 225 20.76 5.50 1.28
CA THR A 225 19.96 6.73 1.30
C THR A 225 18.46 6.42 1.35
N LEU A 226 17.67 7.31 1.95
CA LEU A 226 16.20 7.16 1.95
C LEU A 226 15.62 7.23 0.54
N ALA A 227 16.35 7.82 -0.41
CA ALA A 227 15.96 7.83 -1.81
C ALA A 227 16.02 6.42 -2.43
N ASP A 228 16.76 5.48 -1.87
CA ASP A 228 16.80 4.12 -2.40
C ASP A 228 15.56 3.29 -2.01
N TYR A 229 14.67 3.85 -1.18
CA TYR A 229 13.58 3.15 -0.53
C TYR A 229 12.21 3.82 -0.69
N HIS A 230 11.15 3.00 -0.58
CA HIS A 230 9.78 3.43 -0.32
C HIS A 230 9.11 2.52 0.72
N VAL A 231 8.04 2.98 1.36
CA VAL A 231 7.30 2.23 2.40
C VAL A 231 5.80 2.38 2.24
N CYS A 232 5.07 1.32 2.56
CA CYS A 232 3.63 1.23 2.77
C CYS A 232 2.73 1.96 1.75
N ASN A 233 2.65 3.29 1.70
CA ASN A 233 1.63 4.00 0.93
C ASN A 233 2.13 4.76 -0.29
N ASN A 234 3.42 4.70 -0.64
CA ASN A 234 3.95 5.37 -1.83
C ASN A 234 3.23 4.89 -3.10
N ASP A 235 3.09 3.58 -3.30
CA ASP A 235 2.39 3.03 -4.48
C ASP A 235 0.94 3.49 -4.56
N ALA A 236 0.21 3.48 -3.44
CA ALA A 236 -1.18 3.92 -3.39
C ALA A 236 -1.33 5.40 -3.79
N GLU A 237 -0.38 6.26 -3.39
CA GLU A 237 -0.37 7.67 -3.80
C GLU A 237 0.05 7.85 -5.27
N LEU A 238 0.98 7.04 -5.77
CA LEU A 238 1.40 7.02 -7.17
C LEU A 238 0.23 6.66 -8.08
N GLN A 239 -0.51 5.61 -7.72
CA GLN A 239 -1.69 5.12 -8.43
C GLN A 239 -2.85 6.12 -8.38
N ALA A 240 -3.04 6.79 -7.24
CA ALA A 240 -4.02 7.87 -7.13
C ALA A 240 -3.65 9.06 -8.03
N THR A 241 -2.36 9.40 -8.12
CA THR A 241 -1.85 10.47 -9.00
C THR A 241 -2.06 10.14 -10.48
N LEU A 242 -1.83 8.88 -10.88
CA LEU A 242 -2.17 8.40 -12.22
C LEU A 242 -3.65 8.60 -12.53
N PHE A 243 -4.53 8.12 -11.65
CA PHE A 243 -5.96 8.19 -11.89
C PHE A 243 -6.47 9.63 -11.90
N ASP A 244 -6.04 10.46 -10.96
CA ASP A 244 -6.41 11.88 -10.90
C ASP A 244 -5.90 12.66 -12.12
N GLY A 245 -4.69 12.35 -12.59
CA GLY A 245 -4.13 12.89 -13.83
C GLY A 245 -4.99 12.54 -15.05
N PHE A 246 -5.39 11.28 -15.19
CA PHE A 246 -6.32 10.85 -16.23
C PHE A 246 -7.68 11.56 -16.11
N ARG A 247 -8.28 11.57 -14.91
CA ARG A 247 -9.57 12.23 -14.65
C ARG A 247 -9.58 13.69 -15.08
N LYS A 248 -8.49 14.41 -14.83
CA LYS A 248 -8.36 15.86 -15.13
C LYS A 248 -8.05 16.15 -16.60
N SER A 249 -7.29 15.29 -17.26
CA SER A 249 -6.74 15.57 -18.60
C SER A 249 -7.35 14.73 -19.72
N GLY A 250 -8.05 13.64 -19.40
CA GLY A 250 -8.47 12.61 -20.35
C GLY A 250 -7.32 11.78 -20.93
N THR A 251 -6.08 12.00 -20.50
CA THR A 251 -4.89 11.34 -21.05
C THR A 251 -4.24 10.44 -20.01
N VAL A 252 -3.93 9.20 -20.40
CA VAL A 252 -3.18 8.26 -19.57
C VAL A 252 -1.70 8.59 -19.69
N THR A 253 -1.07 8.98 -18.58
CA THR A 253 0.38 9.18 -18.49
C THR A 253 0.95 8.08 -17.62
N ALA A 254 2.00 7.38 -18.07
CA ALA A 254 2.63 6.33 -17.27
C ALA A 254 3.10 6.88 -15.92
N CYS A 255 3.04 6.04 -14.88
CA CYS A 255 3.54 6.41 -13.56
C CYS A 255 5.05 6.67 -13.60
N ASP A 256 5.48 7.72 -12.92
CA ASP A 256 6.89 7.99 -12.68
C ASP A 256 7.36 7.22 -11.45
N GLY A 257 7.68 5.94 -11.64
CA GLY A 257 8.16 5.04 -10.58
C GLY A 257 9.53 5.42 -9.99
N ALA A 258 10.22 6.40 -10.59
CA ALA A 258 11.48 6.96 -10.10
C ALA A 258 11.33 8.42 -9.65
N GLY A 259 10.10 8.92 -9.55
CA GLY A 259 9.82 10.28 -9.12
C GLY A 259 9.98 10.46 -7.62
N SER A 260 9.99 11.71 -7.15
CA SER A 260 10.12 12.05 -5.72
C SER A 260 9.09 11.37 -4.81
N LEU A 261 7.93 11.02 -5.34
CA LEU A 261 6.89 10.30 -4.62
C LEU A 261 7.31 8.87 -4.26
N CYS A 262 8.21 8.26 -5.02
CA CYS A 262 8.75 6.93 -4.79
C CYS A 262 10.02 6.91 -3.93
N HIS A 263 10.37 8.04 -3.34
CA HIS A 263 11.57 8.20 -2.53
C HIS A 263 11.19 8.54 -1.10
N GLY A 264 11.72 7.76 -0.16
CA GLY A 264 11.56 7.97 1.26
C GLY A 264 10.20 7.50 1.80
N PRO A 265 9.96 7.78 3.08
CA PRO A 265 8.85 7.19 3.79
C PRO A 265 7.49 7.83 3.46
N LYS A 266 6.48 6.99 3.18
CA LYS A 266 5.05 7.35 3.17
C LYS A 266 4.26 6.47 4.15
N TRP A 267 4.58 6.59 5.44
CA TRP A 267 3.88 5.83 6.49
C TRP A 267 2.40 6.18 6.58
N PHE A 268 2.07 7.46 6.43
CA PHE A 268 0.71 7.96 6.52
C PHE A 268 0.20 8.38 5.15
N TYR A 269 -1.01 7.95 4.83
CA TYR A 269 -1.71 8.37 3.64
C TYR A 269 -3.20 8.55 3.91
N ALA A 270 -3.64 9.78 3.71
CA ALA A 270 -5.05 10.17 3.77
C ALA A 270 -5.52 10.42 2.32
N PRO A 271 -6.35 9.52 1.76
CA PRO A 271 -6.95 9.70 0.45
C PRO A 271 -7.66 11.04 0.30
N LYS A 272 -7.55 11.65 -0.88
CA LYS A 272 -8.24 12.89 -1.24
C LYS A 272 -9.01 12.66 -2.55
N PRO A 273 -10.34 12.43 -2.49
CA PRO A 273 -11.17 12.23 -3.70
C PRO A 273 -11.35 13.52 -4.54
#